data_AF-A0AA37S0F3-F1
#
_entry.id   AF-A0AA37S0F3-F1
#
_cell.length_a   1.000
_cell.length_b   1.000
_cell.length_c   1.000
_cell.angle_alpha   90.00
_cell.angle_beta   90.00
_cell.angle_gamma   90.00
#
_symmetry.space_group_name_H-M   'P 1'
#
loop_
_entity.id
_entity.type
_entity.pdbx_description
1 polymer ?
#
loop_
_entity_poly.entity_id
_entity_poly.type
_entity_poly.pdbx_seq_one_letter_code
_entity_poly.pdbx_strand_id
1 'polypeptide(L)'
;MAAQPEQGVILLEPNQFRFENEKLLIQGVIGKQSRLLGRSVWLYINGFSENYWLIISANSVDEQSYTRLKRATLAAINCALESK
;
A
#
# COMPACT_ATOMS: atom_id res chain seq x y z
N MET A 1 -6.17 -13.09 -3.38
CA MET A 1 -4.80 -13.56 -3.00
C MET A 1 -4.01 -12.37 -2.45
N ALA A 2 -2.91 -12.60 -1.73
CA ALA A 2 -2.09 -11.52 -1.17
C ALA A 2 -0.62 -11.72 -1.53
N ALA A 3 0.08 -10.63 -1.85
CA ALA A 3 1.51 -10.63 -2.14
C ALA A 3 2.25 -9.84 -1.06
N GLN A 4 3.30 -10.42 -0.50
CA GLN A 4 4.22 -9.74 0.41
C GLN A 4 5.62 -9.73 -0.23
N PRO A 5 6.02 -8.64 -0.90
CA PRO A 5 7.35 -8.56 -1.48
C PRO A 5 8.41 -8.44 -0.37
N GLU A 6 9.55 -9.08 -0.58
CA GLU A 6 10.64 -9.14 0.40
C GLU A 6 11.50 -7.88 0.42
N GLN A 7 11.63 -7.18 -0.72
CA GLN A 7 12.37 -5.92 -0.84
C GLN A 7 11.95 -5.17 -2.11
N GLY A 8 11.80 -3.85 -2.03
CA GLY A 8 11.54 -2.98 -3.17
C GLY A 8 11.36 -1.51 -2.80
N VAL A 9 11.03 -0.71 -3.80
CA VAL A 9 10.74 0.73 -3.66
C VAL A 9 9.24 0.93 -3.75
N ILE A 10 8.68 1.72 -2.83
CA ILE A 10 7.30 2.17 -2.94
C ILE A 10 7.24 3.66 -3.23
N LEU A 11 6.60 3.98 -4.35
CA LEU A 11 6.29 5.32 -4.81
C LEU A 11 4.84 5.62 -4.42
N LEU A 12 4.66 6.74 -3.73
CA LEU A 12 3.35 7.20 -3.28
C LEU A 12 2.91 8.35 -4.18
N GLU A 13 1.76 8.18 -4.79
CA GLU A 13 1.04 9.18 -5.57
C GLU A 13 -0.22 9.60 -4.79
N PRO A 14 -0.81 10.79 -5.05
CA PRO A 14 -1.86 11.37 -4.19
C PRO A 14 -3.05 10.43 -3.88
N ASN A 15 -3.42 9.54 -4.80
CA ASN A 15 -4.44 8.49 -4.57
C ASN A 15 -3.96 7.09 -4.97
N GLN A 16 -2.70 6.94 -5.33
CA GLN A 16 -2.17 5.72 -5.92
C GLN A 16 -0.86 5.35 -5.27
N PHE A 17 -0.47 4.10 -5.41
CA PHE A 17 0.87 3.67 -5.06
C PHE A 17 1.40 2.81 -6.19
N ARG A 18 2.72 2.85 -6.33
CA ARG A 18 3.45 1.93 -7.19
C ARG A 18 4.55 1.29 -6.38
N PHE A 19 4.48 -0.02 -6.24
CA PHE A 19 5.55 -0.83 -5.72
C PHE A 19 6.36 -1.38 -6.89
N GLU A 20 7.67 -1.25 -6.83
CA GLU A 20 8.58 -1.76 -7.84
C GLU A 20 9.77 -2.45 -7.18
N ASN A 21 10.10 -3.65 -7.65
CA ASN A 21 11.36 -4.31 -7.38
C ASN A 21 11.88 -4.98 -8.66
N GLU A 22 13.03 -5.65 -8.57
CA GLU A 22 13.66 -6.30 -9.73
C GLU A 22 12.80 -7.35 -10.46
N LYS A 23 11.72 -7.84 -9.82
CA LYS A 23 10.88 -8.93 -10.34
C LYS A 23 9.40 -8.54 -10.54
N LEU A 24 8.94 -7.50 -9.87
CA LEU A 24 7.52 -7.18 -9.69
C LEU A 24 7.31 -5.66 -9.76
N LEU A 25 6.36 -5.27 -10.60
CA LEU A 25 5.85 -3.92 -10.70
C LEU A 25 4.35 -3.99 -10.44
N ILE A 26 3.92 -3.39 -9.35
CA ILE A 26 2.54 -3.45 -8.86
C ILE A 26 2.05 -2.02 -8.66
N GLN A 27 0.95 -1.66 -9.30
CA GLN A 27 0.29 -0.37 -9.09
C GLN A 27 -1.09 -0.58 -8.49
N GLY A 28 -1.46 0.28 -7.54
CA GLY A 28 -2.76 0.21 -6.90
C GLY A 28 -3.22 1.57 -6.39
N VAL A 29 -4.35 1.56 -5.68
CA VAL A 29 -5.01 2.78 -5.18
C VAL A 29 -4.93 2.77 -3.65
N ILE A 30 -4.44 3.86 -3.07
CA ILE A 30 -4.53 4.05 -1.62
C ILE A 30 -5.89 4.68 -1.35
N GLY A 31 -6.87 3.85 -0.97
CA GLY A 31 -8.24 4.30 -0.73
C GLY A 31 -8.84 3.70 0.53
N LYS A 32 -10.14 3.89 0.70
CA LYS A 32 -10.94 3.41 1.85
C LYS A 32 -10.82 1.90 2.10
N GLN A 33 -10.46 1.14 1.06
CA GLN A 33 -10.27 -0.30 1.14
C GLN A 33 -8.93 -0.68 1.78
N SER A 34 -7.92 0.22 1.74
CA SER A 34 -6.63 0.00 2.37
C SER A 34 -6.78 -0.11 3.89
N ARG A 35 -5.98 -0.97 4.52
CA ARG A 35 -6.03 -1.22 5.95
C ARG A 35 -4.65 -1.20 6.56
N LEU A 36 -4.57 -0.73 7.80
CA LEU A 36 -3.38 -0.89 8.62
C LEU A 36 -3.64 -2.03 9.60
N LEU A 37 -2.92 -3.15 9.49
CA LEU A 37 -2.97 -4.25 10.45
C LEU A 37 -1.61 -4.42 11.11
N GLY A 38 -1.52 -4.08 12.40
CA GLY A 38 -0.30 -4.22 13.18
C GLY A 38 0.86 -3.40 12.60
N ARG A 39 1.92 -4.10 12.15
CA ARG A 39 3.13 -3.52 11.51
C ARG A 39 3.13 -3.71 9.99
N SER A 40 1.96 -3.93 9.41
CA SER A 40 1.81 -4.14 7.97
C SER A 40 0.70 -3.25 7.41
N VAL A 41 0.99 -2.66 6.26
CA VAL A 41 0.04 -1.88 5.46
C VAL A 41 -0.51 -2.82 4.39
N TRP A 42 -1.84 -2.94 4.35
CA TRP A 42 -2.57 -3.70 3.35
C TRP A 42 -3.15 -2.73 2.34
N LEU A 43 -2.65 -2.80 1.12
CA LEU A 43 -3.06 -1.93 0.03
C LEU A 43 -3.87 -2.72 -0.98
N TYR A 44 -4.94 -2.11 -1.46
CA TYR A 44 -5.76 -2.71 -2.50
C TYR A 44 -5.12 -2.47 -3.87
N ILE A 45 -4.85 -3.55 -4.60
CA ILE A 45 -4.27 -3.48 -5.94
C ILE A 45 -5.41 -3.48 -6.95
N ASN A 46 -5.46 -2.48 -7.82
CA ASN A 46 -6.46 -2.38 -8.88
C ASN A 46 -5.82 -2.87 -10.19
N GLY A 47 -6.40 -3.89 -10.85
CA GLY A 47 -5.86 -4.44 -12.10
C GLY A 47 -5.65 -5.95 -12.12
N PHE A 48 -5.87 -6.64 -11.00
CA PHE A 48 -6.01 -8.09 -10.98
C PHE A 48 -7.50 -8.46 -10.93
N SER A 49 -7.88 -9.52 -11.64
CA SER A 49 -9.27 -10.00 -11.79
C SER A 49 -9.95 -10.40 -10.47
N GLU A 50 -9.17 -10.55 -9.41
CA GLU A 50 -9.59 -10.94 -8.08
C GLU A 50 -9.10 -9.91 -7.04
N ASN A 51 -9.77 -9.83 -5.88
CA ASN A 51 -9.38 -8.98 -4.74
C ASN A 51 -7.93 -9.30 -4.31
N TYR A 52 -6.99 -8.56 -4.88
CA TYR A 52 -5.56 -8.72 -4.65
C TYR A 52 -5.06 -7.65 -3.69
N TRP A 53 -4.41 -8.12 -2.64
CA TRP A 53 -3.89 -7.28 -1.57
C TRP A 53 -2.38 -7.26 -1.60
N LEU A 54 -1.78 -6.07 -1.59
CA LEU A 54 -0.36 -5.91 -1.35
C LEU A 54 -0.14 -5.70 0.14
N ILE A 55 0.68 -6.55 0.75
CA ILE A 55 1.04 -6.43 2.15
C ILE A 55 2.47 -5.89 2.21
N ILE A 56 2.62 -4.63 2.63
CA ILE A 56 3.92 -3.99 2.82
C ILE A 56 4.21 -3.90 4.32
N SER A 57 5.36 -4.44 4.72
CA SER A 57 5.86 -4.36 6.09
C SER A 57 7.11 -3.48 6.16
N ALA A 58 7.55 -3.13 7.37
CA ALA A 58 8.82 -2.41 7.58
C ALA A 58 10.06 -3.17 7.06
N ASN A 59 9.93 -4.48 6.80
CA ASN A 59 11.02 -5.28 6.21
C ASN A 59 10.99 -5.25 4.67
N SER A 60 9.84 -4.93 4.07
CA SER A 60 9.62 -4.99 2.62
C SER A 60 10.15 -3.75 1.87
N VAL A 61 10.27 -2.62 2.57
CA VAL A 61 10.70 -1.34 2.03
C VAL A 61 11.51 -0.61 3.09
N ASP A 62 12.31 0.38 2.68
CA ASP A 62 13.05 1.24 3.61
C ASP A 62 12.14 1.88 4.68
N GLU A 63 12.69 2.12 5.88
CA GLU A 63 11.94 2.66 7.02
C GLU A 63 11.26 4.01 6.71
N GLN A 64 11.92 4.89 5.95
CA GLN A 64 11.35 6.18 5.56
C GLN A 64 10.17 5.96 4.60
N SER A 65 10.32 5.05 3.64
CA SER A 65 9.27 4.68 2.69
C SER A 65 8.06 4.06 3.40
N TYR A 66 8.30 3.14 4.35
CA TYR A 66 7.27 2.54 5.19
C TYR A 66 6.52 3.60 6.02
N THR A 67 7.25 4.53 6.63
CA THR A 67 6.68 5.62 7.44
C THR A 67 5.78 6.53 6.60
N ARG A 68 6.24 6.91 5.40
CA ARG A 68 5.44 7.70 4.45
C ARG A 68 4.19 6.95 4.01
N LEU A 69 4.32 5.66 3.69
CA LEU A 69 3.20 4.82 3.27
C LEU A 69 2.16 4.70 4.39
N LYS A 70 2.60 4.45 5.62
CA LYS A 70 1.72 4.37 6.80
C LYS A 70 0.94 5.67 7.00
N ARG A 71 1.60 6.83 6.86
CA ARG A 71 0.95 8.15 6.97
C ARG A 71 -0.04 8.38 5.83
N ALA A 72 0.33 8.08 4.58
CA ALA A 72 -0.56 8.23 3.42
C ALA A 72 -1.81 7.33 3.55
N THR A 73 -1.62 6.09 4.01
CA THR A 73 -2.73 5.15 4.24
C THR A 73 -3.66 5.65 5.35
N LEU A 74 -3.11 6.12 6.47
CA LEU A 74 -3.91 6.71 7.55
C LEU A 74 -4.66 7.96 7.10
N ALA A 75 -4.01 8.84 6.33
CA ALA A 75 -4.65 10.03 5.77
C ALA A 75 -5.80 9.66 4.82
N ALA A 76 -5.62 8.66 3.95
CA ALA A 76 -6.66 8.17 3.06
C ALA A 76 -7.84 7.55 3.82
N ILE A 77 -7.57 6.79 4.89
CA ILE A 77 -8.62 6.23 5.77
C ILE A 77 -9.39 7.34 6.47
N ASN A 78 -8.71 8.32 7.06
CA ASN A 78 -9.35 9.44 7.76
C ASN A 78 -10.16 10.34 6.81
N CYS A 79 -9.61 10.68 5.64
CA CYS A 79 -10.32 11.45 4.62
C CYS A 79 -11.60 10.72 4.14
N ALA A 80 -11.56 9.39 4.05
CA ALA A 80 -12.75 8.59 3.75
C ALA A 80 -13.78 8.56 4.89
N LEU A 81 -13.37 8.71 6.14
CA LEU A 81 -14.26 8.77 7.31
C LEU A 81 -14.94 10.15 7.47
N GLU A 82 -14.24 11.24 7.14
CA GLU A 82 -14.80 12.61 7.21
C GLU A 82 -15.80 12.93 6.09
N SER A 83 -15.88 12.11 5.04
CA SER A 83 -16.82 12.27 3.92
C SER A 83 -18.21 11.66 4.17
N LYS A 84 -18.60 11.44 5.43
CA LYS A 84 -19.83 10.73 5.81
C LYS A 84 -20.78 11.56 6.66
#